data_AF-A0A6I4YCK0-F1
#
_entry.id   AF-A0A6I4YCK0-F1
#
_cell.length_a   1.000
_cell.length_b   1.000
_cell.length_c   1.000
_cell.angle_alpha   90.00
_cell.angle_beta   90.00
_cell.angle_gamma   90.00
#
_symmetry.space_group_name_H-M   'P 1'
#
loop_
_entity.id
_entity.type
_entity.pdbx_description
1 polymer ?
#
loop_
_entity_poly.entity_id
_entity_poly.type
_entity_poly.pdbx_seq_one_letter_code
_entity_poly.pdbx_strand_id
1 'polypeptide(L)' 'MLRASQVSQLLQIGRNQVYELARSGQLPSIRLGRTLRFSREGLSTWIKEQQR' A
#
# COMPACT_ATOMS: atom_id res chain seq x y z
N MET A 1 3.55 11.20 -1.29
CA MET A 1 3.27 9.86 -1.84
C MET A 1 4.35 8.87 -1.41
N LEU A 2 3.96 7.74 -0.83
CA LEU A 2 4.84 6.69 -0.30
C LEU A 2 5.22 5.67 -1.39
N ARG A 3 6.41 5.06 -1.29
CA ARG A 3 6.83 3.91 -2.11
C ARG A 3 6.46 2.59 -1.41
N ALA A 4 6.43 1.49 -2.16
CA ALA A 4 6.17 0.15 -1.61
C ALA A 4 7.09 -0.22 -0.43
N SER A 5 8.36 0.20 -0.44
CA SER A 5 9.29 0.00 0.68
C SER A 5 8.85 0.72 1.95
N GLN A 6 8.37 1.95 1.84
CA GLN A 6 7.89 2.72 2.99
C GLN A 6 6.57 2.13 3.53
N VAL A 7 5.72 1.62 2.64
CA VAL A 7 4.49 0.93 3.05
C VAL A 7 4.79 -0.39 3.75
N SER A 8 5.77 -1.14 3.25
CA SER A 8 6.27 -2.36 3.90
C SER A 8 6.73 -2.09 5.33
N GLN A 9 7.48 -1.00 5.56
CA GLN A 9 7.87 -0.58 6.90
C GLN A 9 6.68 -0.10 7.74
N LEU A 10 5.73 0.61 7.16
CA LEU A 10 4.56 1.13 7.87
C LEU A 10 3.64 0.01 8.36
N LEU A 11 3.37 -0.96 7.49
CA LEU A 11 2.47 -2.08 7.75
C LEU A 11 3.17 -3.29 8.38
N GLN A 12 4.50 -3.23 8.53
CA GLN A 12 5.32 -4.34 9.03
C GLN A 12 5.13 -5.66 8.24
N ILE A 13 4.92 -5.55 6.92
CA ILE A 13 4.77 -6.69 6.01
C ILE A 13 5.90 -6.72 4.97
N GLY A 14 6.13 -7.89 4.37
CA GLY A 14 7.14 -8.05 3.32
C GLY A 14 6.83 -7.21 2.08
N ARG A 15 7.87 -6.75 1.36
CA ARG A 15 7.70 -5.99 0.10
C ARG A 15 6.89 -6.75 -0.94
N ASN A 16 7.04 -8.08 -1.03
CA ASN A 16 6.22 -8.91 -1.92
C ASN A 16 4.74 -8.82 -1.57
N GLN A 17 4.38 -8.93 -0.29
CA GLN A 17 2.98 -8.79 0.14
C GLN A 17 2.42 -7.41 -0.21
N VAL A 18 3.21 -6.33 -0.05
CA VAL A 18 2.77 -4.99 -0.50
C VAL A 18 2.45 -4.99 -1.99
N TYR A 19 3.29 -5.61 -2.82
CA TYR A 19 3.05 -5.70 -4.26
C TYR A 19 1.86 -6.59 -4.61
N GLU A 20 1.69 -7.72 -3.92
CA GLU A 20 0.55 -8.62 -4.10
C GLU A 20 -0.75 -7.93 -3.75
N LEU A 21 -0.83 -7.26 -2.60
CA LEU A 21 -2.00 -6.50 -2.17
C LEU A 21 -2.29 -5.32 -3.10
N ALA A 22 -1.26 -4.63 -3.60
CA ALA A 22 -1.44 -3.58 -4.59
C ALA A 22 -1.93 -4.13 -5.95
N ARG A 23 -1.48 -5.33 -6.34
CA ARG A 23 -1.87 -5.98 -7.59
C ARG A 23 -3.26 -6.61 -7.51
N SER A 24 -3.66 -7.10 -6.34
CA SER A 24 -5.01 -7.61 -6.07
C SER A 24 -6.04 -6.48 -5.92
N GLY A 25 -5.59 -5.22 -5.84
CA GLY A 25 -6.45 -4.05 -5.63
C GLY A 25 -6.91 -3.89 -4.18
N GLN A 26 -6.43 -4.74 -3.26
CA GLN A 26 -6.73 -4.63 -1.83
C GLN A 26 -6.02 -3.43 -1.20
N LEU A 27 -4.79 -3.12 -1.63
CA LEU A 27 -4.05 -1.96 -1.12
C LEU A 27 -4.24 -0.75 -2.04
N PRO A 28 -4.71 0.41 -1.53
CA PRO A 28 -4.94 1.59 -2.34
C PRO A 28 -3.63 2.14 -2.90
N SER A 29 -3.45 2.00 -4.21
CA SER A 29 -2.22 2.37 -4.91
C SER A 29 -2.49 3.06 -6.24
N ILE A 30 -1.58 3.95 -6.62
CA ILE A 30 -1.60 4.68 -7.89
C ILE A 30 -0.34 4.31 -8.66
N ARG A 31 -0.51 3.86 -9.90
CA ARG A 31 0.61 3.60 -10.80
C ARG A 31 1.09 4.92 -11.42
N LEU A 32 2.28 5.37 -11.03
CA LEU A 32 2.98 6.47 -11.68
C LEU A 32 4.11 5.90 -12.53
N GLY A 33 3.84 5.72 -13.83
CA GLY A 33 4.76 5.10 -14.77
C GLY A 33 5.15 3.68 -14.34
N ARG A 34 6.44 3.47 -14.07
CA ARG A 34 7.00 2.17 -13.65
C ARG A 34 6.92 1.92 -12.14
N THR A 35 6.48 2.90 -11.36
CA THR A 35 6.48 2.82 -9.88
C THR A 35 5.06 2.85 -9.33
N LEU A 36 4.81 2.05 -8.30
CA LEU A 36 3.60 2.15 -7.47
C LEU A 36 3.80 3.18 -6.36
N ARG A 37 2.81 4.06 -6.22
CA ARG A 37 2.75 5.10 -5.21
C ARG A 37 1.52 4.92 -4.35
N PHE A 38 1.67 5.18 -3.07
CA PHE A 38 0.60 5.03 -2.08
C PHE A 38 0.34 6.38 -1.43
N SER A 39 -0.94 6.74 -1.29
CA SER A 39 -1.32 7.92 -0.51
C SER A 39 -1.37 7.54 0.97
N ARG A 40 -0.95 8.45 1.84
CA ARG A 40 -1.04 8.22 3.29
C ARG A 40 -2.50 8.12 3.72
N GLU A 41 -3.37 8.97 3.19
CA GLU A 41 -4.80 8.96 3.49
C GLU A 41 -5.46 7.65 3.05
N GLY A 42 -5.19 7.17 1.84
CA GLY A 42 -5.74 5.90 1.35
C GLY A 42 -5.33 4.73 2.24
N LEU A 43 -4.05 4.65 2.61
CA LEU A 43 -3.57 3.62 3.54
C LEU A 43 -4.22 3.73 4.92
N SER A 44 -4.37 4.94 5.47
CA SER A 44 -5.03 5.16 6.76
C SER A 44 -6.48 4.69 6.74
N THR A 45 -7.24 4.98 5.67
CA THR A 45 -8.61 4.49 5.50
C THR A 45 -8.65 2.98 5.41
N TRP A 46 -7.78 2.39 4.58
CA TRP A 46 -7.70 0.94 4.44
C TRP A 46 -7.38 0.23 5.75
N ILE A 47 -6.42 0.74 6.54
CA ILE A 47 -6.09 0.17 7.87
C ILE A 47 -7.32 0.18 8.77
N LYS A 48 -8.09 1.28 8.78
CA LYS A 48 -9.32 1.38 9.58
C LYS A 48 -10.38 0.38 9.12
N GLU A 49 -10.50 0.14 7.82
CA GLU A 49 -11.42 -0.86 7.28
C GLU A 49 -11.04 -2.30 7.68
N GLN A 50 -9.74 -2.61 7.78
CA GLN A 50 -9.25 -3.94 8.19
C GLN A 50 -9.33 -4.19 9.71
N GLN A 51 -9.47 -3.14 10.53
CA GLN A 51 -9.60 -3.27 11.99
C GLN A 51 -11.05 -3.50 12.45
N ARG A 52 -12.01 -3.61 11.54
CA ARG A 52 -13.43 -3.75 11.82
C ARG A 52 -13.88 -5.21 11.66
#